data_AF-A0AAN1WET2-F1
#
_entry.id   AF-A0AAN1WET2-F1
#
_cell.length_a   1.000
_cell.length_b   1.000
_cell.length_c   1.000
_cell.angle_alpha   90.00
_cell.angle_beta   90.00
_cell.angle_gamma   90.00
#
_symmetry.space_group_name_H-M   'P 1'
#
loop_
_entity.id
_entity.type
_entity.pdbx_description
1 polymer ?
#
loop_
_entity_poly.entity_id
_entity_poly.type
_entity_poly.pdbx_seq_one_letter_code
_entity_poly.pdbx_strand_id
1 'polypeptide(L)'
;MNTLRIAGSLMALLFYGCANAPTPTDLQVQANTPMQRVVIDSTQIFTVYSPSLDQDFRIQAKLPASFGQTPIKNYPVIIKVDGQWDFPLAANAFNCLYFDGQIPETVIIGIDWGTIEGDVHAIRARDLLPGPVPQYANSGHAKKFVDVIASDIIPELEKRFPLNGQRFLLGGSWGATFATYGLLQRPDIFDGAIAIAGDYSPGRDAVQKRIEYLANTSDLVGKRLYIGVGSWDPVVPGVLELTDSLKKANLNGFDLQLEKLDGFGHSGMNLPGYAGGYQHMFKRAKLDLPKDVLQGFEGKYVNENDESDSFTITIGNEGLIATTAQGQVTHLLAKTENRFYHPGVFVDFYLGHGKAEVETFFGKNNYLKQ
;
A
#
# COMPACT_ATOMS: atom_id res chain seq x y z
N MET A 1 -4.44 -6.14 65.69
CA MET A 1 -3.27 -6.50 64.86
C MET A 1 -3.74 -6.73 63.44
N ASN A 2 -3.13 -5.99 62.52
CA ASN A 2 -3.44 -5.93 61.09
C ASN A 2 -3.42 -7.30 60.39
N THR A 3 -4.34 -7.48 59.44
CA THR A 3 -4.00 -7.93 58.07
C THR A 3 -5.18 -7.60 57.16
N LEU A 4 -5.00 -6.57 56.35
CA LEU A 4 -5.92 -6.13 55.30
C LEU A 4 -5.63 -7.00 54.06
N ARG A 5 -6.58 -7.84 53.65
CA ARG A 5 -6.62 -8.47 52.32
C ARG A 5 -7.69 -7.74 51.51
N ILE A 6 -7.28 -6.91 50.56
CA ILE A 6 -8.17 -6.34 49.54
C ILE A 6 -8.28 -7.40 48.44
N ALA A 7 -9.43 -8.05 48.36
CA ALA A 7 -9.85 -8.87 47.23
C ALA A 7 -11.02 -8.17 46.55
N GLY A 8 -11.01 -8.23 45.22
CA GLY A 8 -11.75 -7.34 44.34
C GLY A 8 -13.27 -7.38 44.48
N SER A 9 -13.87 -6.28 44.07
CA SER A 9 -15.06 -6.33 43.22
C SER A 9 -15.08 -5.05 42.40
N LEU A 10 -14.81 -5.23 41.11
CA LEU A 10 -14.87 -4.20 40.09
C LEU A 10 -16.28 -3.60 40.06
N MET A 11 -16.29 -2.27 40.06
CA MET A 11 -17.42 -1.38 39.88
C MET A 11 -18.39 -1.88 38.80
N ALA A 12 -19.62 -2.17 39.21
CA ALA A 12 -20.77 -2.21 38.32
C ALA A 12 -21.13 -0.76 37.94
N LEU A 13 -21.06 -0.44 36.65
CA LEU A 13 -21.69 0.76 36.08
C LEU A 13 -22.33 0.42 34.73
N LEU A 14 -23.67 0.47 34.74
CA LEU A 14 -24.57 0.89 33.66
C LEU A 14 -24.78 -0.08 32.48
N PHE A 15 -25.46 -1.21 32.74
CA PHE A 15 -26.44 -1.74 31.79
C PHE A 15 -27.82 -1.19 32.14
N TYR A 16 -28.14 0.01 31.64
CA TYR A 16 -29.51 0.50 31.61
C TYR A 16 -29.85 0.89 30.18
N GLY A 17 -30.79 0.14 29.58
CA GLY A 17 -31.52 0.53 28.38
C GLY A 17 -31.13 -0.15 27.08
N CYS A 18 -31.50 -1.42 26.91
CA CYS A 18 -31.88 -2.02 25.62
C CYS A 18 -32.67 -3.32 25.84
N ALA A 19 -33.69 -3.31 26.70
CA ALA A 19 -34.59 -4.47 26.85
C ALA A 19 -35.77 -4.45 25.86
N ASN A 20 -35.92 -3.39 25.05
CA ASN A 20 -37.01 -3.22 24.07
C ASN A 20 -36.51 -2.60 22.75
N ALA A 21 -35.29 -2.94 22.29
CA ALA A 21 -35.01 -2.77 20.87
C ALA A 21 -35.87 -3.82 20.15
N PRO A 22 -36.71 -3.47 19.16
CA PRO A 22 -37.33 -4.49 18.33
C PRO A 22 -36.20 -5.34 17.76
N THR A 23 -36.25 -6.65 18.01
CA THR A 23 -35.46 -7.61 17.23
C THR A 23 -35.63 -7.19 15.78
N PRO A 24 -34.55 -6.97 15.01
CA PRO A 24 -34.68 -6.73 13.57
C PRO A 24 -35.63 -7.81 13.08
N THR A 25 -36.80 -7.38 12.60
CA THR A 25 -37.82 -8.30 12.11
C THR A 25 -37.08 -9.19 11.13
N ASP A 26 -37.08 -10.50 11.38
CA ASP A 26 -36.40 -11.48 10.54
C ASP A 26 -36.61 -11.02 9.11
N LEU A 27 -35.53 -10.59 8.45
CA LEU A 27 -35.54 -10.50 7.01
C LEU A 27 -35.72 -11.96 6.61
N GLN A 28 -36.98 -12.37 6.45
CA GLN A 28 -37.34 -13.56 5.71
C GLN A 28 -36.97 -13.27 4.27
N VAL A 29 -35.66 -13.22 4.02
CA VAL A 29 -35.10 -13.37 2.70
C VAL A 29 -35.68 -14.67 2.21
N GLN A 30 -36.51 -14.59 1.17
CA GLN A 30 -37.03 -15.77 0.49
C GLN A 30 -35.84 -16.67 0.16
N ALA A 31 -35.67 -17.74 0.93
CA ALA A 31 -34.51 -18.64 0.86
C ALA A 31 -34.40 -19.42 -0.46
N ASN A 32 -35.30 -19.15 -1.42
CA ASN A 32 -35.43 -19.85 -2.69
C ASN A 32 -35.04 -19.02 -3.91
N THR A 33 -34.61 -17.76 -3.75
CA THR A 33 -33.96 -17.02 -4.84
C THR A 33 -32.45 -17.23 -4.71
N PRO A 34 -31.76 -17.76 -5.74
CA PRO A 34 -30.30 -17.80 -5.73
C PRO A 34 -29.77 -16.39 -5.48
N MET A 35 -29.14 -16.17 -4.32
CA MET A 35 -28.57 -14.87 -4.00
C MET A 35 -27.49 -14.57 -5.02
N GLN A 36 -27.64 -13.46 -5.75
CA GLN A 36 -26.57 -12.95 -6.59
C GLN A 36 -25.41 -12.54 -5.69
N ARG A 37 -24.21 -13.06 -5.98
CA ARG A 37 -23.01 -12.65 -5.26
C ARG A 37 -22.66 -11.23 -5.68
N VAL A 38 -22.29 -10.39 -4.70
CA VAL A 38 -21.66 -9.09 -4.99
C VAL A 38 -20.30 -9.38 -5.64
N VAL A 39 -20.08 -8.79 -6.81
CA VAL A 39 -18.80 -8.84 -7.52
C VAL A 39 -18.10 -7.51 -7.28
N ILE A 40 -16.79 -7.55 -7.01
CA ILE A 40 -15.97 -6.35 -6.95
C ILE A 40 -15.54 -6.04 -8.38
N ASP A 41 -15.92 -4.87 -8.89
CA ASP A 41 -15.62 -4.50 -10.27
C ASP A 41 -14.11 -4.52 -10.58
N SER A 42 -13.76 -4.80 -11.83
CA SER A 42 -12.37 -4.88 -12.30
C SER A 42 -11.51 -5.84 -11.47
N THR A 43 -12.11 -6.92 -10.94
CA THR A 43 -11.37 -8.00 -10.28
C THR A 43 -11.41 -9.29 -11.07
N GLN A 44 -10.34 -10.08 -10.95
CA GLN A 44 -10.17 -11.38 -11.59
C GLN A 44 -9.58 -12.36 -10.59
N ILE A 45 -9.86 -13.65 -10.79
CA ILE A 45 -9.24 -14.74 -10.03
C ILE A 45 -8.71 -15.78 -10.99
N PHE A 46 -7.49 -16.25 -10.76
CA PHE A 46 -6.85 -17.31 -11.54
C PHE A 46 -5.83 -18.05 -10.68
N THR A 47 -5.30 -19.15 -11.20
CA THR A 47 -4.31 -19.98 -10.50
C THR A 47 -2.95 -19.87 -11.20
N VAL A 48 -1.89 -19.89 -10.41
CA VAL A 48 -0.51 -20.04 -10.86
C VAL A 48 0.08 -21.28 -10.19
N TYR A 49 0.51 -22.23 -11.00
CA TYR A 49 1.20 -23.42 -10.54
C TYR A 49 2.70 -23.13 -10.35
N SER A 50 3.25 -23.53 -9.21
CA SER A 50 4.68 -23.48 -8.91
C SER A 50 5.30 -24.87 -9.07
N PRO A 51 6.14 -25.11 -10.10
CA PRO A 51 6.81 -26.40 -10.27
C PRO A 51 7.81 -26.70 -9.14
N SER A 52 8.39 -25.66 -8.51
CA SER A 52 9.39 -25.84 -7.45
C SER A 52 8.79 -26.28 -6.12
N LEU A 53 7.51 -26.00 -5.90
CA LEU A 53 6.76 -26.43 -4.72
C LEU A 53 5.71 -27.52 -5.01
N ASP A 54 5.50 -27.87 -6.28
CA ASP A 54 4.41 -28.74 -6.73
C ASP A 54 3.07 -28.29 -6.12
N GLN A 55 2.77 -27.00 -6.28
CA GLN A 55 1.64 -26.36 -5.60
C GLN A 55 1.00 -25.26 -6.44
N ASP A 56 -0.32 -25.21 -6.39
CA ASP A 56 -1.12 -24.12 -6.92
C ASP A 56 -1.23 -22.95 -5.94
N PHE A 57 -1.09 -21.73 -6.46
CA PHE A 57 -1.41 -20.48 -5.76
C PHE A 57 -2.57 -19.81 -6.46
N ARG A 58 -3.58 -19.40 -5.70
CA ARG A 58 -4.69 -18.62 -6.23
C ARG A 58 -4.36 -17.15 -6.13
N ILE A 59 -4.55 -16.48 -7.24
CA ILE A 59 -4.24 -15.08 -7.46
C ILE A 59 -5.55 -14.33 -7.63
N GLN A 60 -5.79 -13.37 -6.75
CA GLN A 60 -6.86 -12.38 -6.86
C GLN A 60 -6.24 -11.09 -7.39
N ALA A 61 -6.75 -10.53 -8.47
CA ALA A 61 -6.21 -9.31 -9.09
C ALA A 61 -7.28 -8.22 -9.11
N LYS A 62 -6.93 -7.00 -8.73
CA LYS A 62 -7.70 -5.77 -8.97
C LYS A 62 -6.95 -4.95 -10.01
N LEU A 63 -7.65 -4.64 -11.08
CA LEU A 63 -7.10 -3.90 -12.22
C LEU A 63 -7.50 -2.42 -12.14
N PRO A 64 -6.60 -1.52 -12.55
CA PRO A 64 -6.93 -0.10 -12.69
C PRO A 64 -8.01 0.13 -13.75
N ALA A 65 -8.70 1.27 -13.64
CA ALA A 65 -9.82 1.61 -14.52
C ALA A 65 -9.41 1.68 -16.00
N SER A 66 -8.18 2.15 -16.30
CA SER A 66 -7.70 2.27 -17.68
C SER A 66 -7.19 0.96 -18.29
N PHE A 67 -7.18 -0.15 -17.53
CA PHE A 67 -6.68 -1.43 -18.03
C PHE A 67 -7.46 -1.88 -19.28
N GLY A 68 -6.73 -2.20 -20.35
CA GLY A 68 -7.31 -2.60 -21.65
C GLY A 68 -7.91 -1.45 -22.48
N GLN A 69 -7.94 -0.22 -21.95
CA GLN A 69 -8.44 0.97 -22.66
C GLN A 69 -7.31 1.75 -23.32
N THR A 70 -6.11 1.73 -22.73
CA THR A 70 -4.94 2.48 -23.20
C THR A 70 -3.81 1.53 -23.58
N PRO A 71 -3.45 1.40 -24.87
CA PRO A 71 -2.51 0.38 -25.34
C PRO A 71 -1.04 0.55 -24.89
N ILE A 72 -0.70 1.65 -24.19
CA ILE A 72 0.68 2.03 -23.85
C ILE A 72 0.91 2.14 -22.34
N LYS A 73 -0.11 1.95 -21.49
CA LYS A 73 0.04 2.17 -20.04
C LYS A 73 0.52 0.90 -19.32
N ASN A 74 1.68 1.00 -18.68
CA ASN A 74 2.21 -0.02 -17.78
C ASN A 74 2.02 0.39 -16.32
N TYR A 75 1.76 -0.57 -15.45
CA TYR A 75 1.37 -0.32 -14.06
C TYR A 75 2.40 -0.88 -13.06
N PRO A 76 2.62 -0.19 -11.92
CA PRO A 76 3.23 -0.82 -10.75
C PRO A 76 2.31 -1.91 -10.20
N VAL A 77 2.88 -2.79 -9.38
CA VAL A 77 2.13 -3.87 -8.71
C VAL A 77 2.38 -3.88 -7.21
N ILE A 78 1.31 -4.02 -6.43
CA ILE A 78 1.37 -4.35 -5.00
C ILE A 78 0.94 -5.81 -4.85
N ILE A 79 1.84 -6.62 -4.29
CA ILE A 79 1.67 -8.05 -4.08
C ILE A 79 1.41 -8.30 -2.59
N LYS A 80 0.16 -8.56 -2.28
CA LYS A 80 -0.34 -8.90 -0.96
C LYS A 80 -0.27 -10.40 -0.73
N VAL A 81 0.40 -10.83 0.34
CA VAL A 81 0.22 -12.17 0.90
C VAL A 81 -1.00 -12.23 1.82
N ASP A 82 -1.51 -13.42 2.12
CA ASP A 82 -2.76 -13.62 2.83
C ASP A 82 -3.97 -12.99 2.10
N GLY A 83 -4.06 -13.19 0.78
CA GLY A 83 -5.15 -12.65 -0.05
C GLY A 83 -6.55 -13.10 0.39
N GLN A 84 -6.66 -14.28 1.01
CA GLN A 84 -7.93 -14.86 1.46
C GLN A 84 -8.65 -14.04 2.54
N TRP A 85 -7.94 -13.23 3.32
CA TRP A 85 -8.55 -12.53 4.46
C TRP A 85 -8.98 -11.11 4.13
N ASP A 86 -8.14 -10.36 3.43
CA ASP A 86 -8.36 -8.92 3.27
C ASP A 86 -7.86 -8.39 1.92
N PHE A 87 -7.85 -9.21 0.85
CA PHE A 87 -7.72 -8.71 -0.52
C PHE A 87 -8.76 -7.61 -0.84
N PRO A 88 -10.06 -7.75 -0.52
CA PRO A 88 -11.04 -6.67 -0.75
C PRO A 88 -10.67 -5.36 -0.05
N LEU A 89 -10.09 -5.44 1.16
CA LEU A 89 -9.63 -4.26 1.89
C LEU A 89 -8.45 -3.60 1.16
N ALA A 90 -7.43 -4.39 0.80
CA ALA A 90 -6.26 -3.91 0.08
C ALA A 90 -6.63 -3.28 -1.28
N ALA A 91 -7.58 -3.91 -2.01
CA ALA A 91 -8.07 -3.42 -3.29
C ALA A 91 -8.87 -2.12 -3.18
N ASN A 92 -9.62 -1.90 -2.08
CA ASN A 92 -10.43 -0.70 -1.91
C ASN A 92 -9.69 0.47 -1.24
N ALA A 93 -8.69 0.21 -0.39
CA ALA A 93 -7.83 1.24 0.19
C ALA A 93 -7.08 2.06 -0.88
N PHE A 94 -6.91 1.49 -2.07
CA PHE A 94 -6.33 2.15 -3.25
C PHE A 94 -7.22 3.28 -3.81
N ASN A 95 -8.54 3.09 -3.88
CA ASN A 95 -9.42 3.93 -4.71
C ASN A 95 -9.44 5.39 -4.28
N CYS A 96 -9.53 5.67 -2.97
CA CYS A 96 -9.59 7.04 -2.46
C CYS A 96 -8.27 7.79 -2.71
N LEU A 97 -7.13 7.11 -2.51
CA LEU A 97 -5.82 7.71 -2.74
C LEU A 97 -5.56 8.00 -4.22
N TYR A 98 -6.06 7.13 -5.11
CA TYR A 98 -6.00 7.36 -6.55
C TYR A 98 -6.89 8.54 -6.96
N PHE A 99 -8.11 8.64 -6.41
CA PHE A 99 -9.01 9.76 -6.66
C PHE A 99 -8.37 11.11 -6.27
N ASP A 100 -7.61 11.14 -5.17
CA ASP A 100 -6.89 12.33 -4.71
C ASP A 100 -5.53 12.55 -5.43
N GLY A 101 -5.15 11.67 -6.38
CA GLY A 101 -3.92 11.79 -7.17
C GLY A 101 -2.63 11.50 -6.40
N GLN A 102 -2.76 10.83 -5.25
CA GLN A 102 -1.64 10.55 -4.35
C GLN A 102 -0.85 9.32 -4.77
N ILE A 103 -1.49 8.40 -5.48
CA ILE A 103 -0.88 7.18 -6.02
C ILE A 103 -1.25 7.01 -7.50
N PRO A 104 -0.38 6.43 -8.33
CA PRO A 104 -0.72 6.12 -9.72
C PRO A 104 -1.68 4.93 -9.80
N GLU A 105 -2.32 4.74 -10.95
CA GLU A 105 -2.99 3.47 -11.26
C GLU A 105 -2.06 2.28 -11.01
N THR A 106 -2.52 1.32 -10.19
CA THR A 106 -1.70 0.21 -9.68
C THR A 106 -2.47 -1.10 -9.74
N VAL A 107 -1.82 -2.17 -10.17
CA VAL A 107 -2.39 -3.52 -10.09
C VAL A 107 -2.23 -4.03 -8.65
N ILE A 108 -3.33 -4.42 -8.00
CA ILE A 108 -3.27 -5.02 -6.66
C ILE A 108 -3.47 -6.52 -6.80
N ILE A 109 -2.51 -7.30 -6.31
CA ILE A 109 -2.51 -8.76 -6.35
C ILE A 109 -2.62 -9.30 -4.93
N GLY A 110 -3.60 -10.16 -4.67
CA GLY A 110 -3.66 -11.01 -3.47
C GLY A 110 -3.24 -12.43 -3.81
N ILE A 111 -2.29 -12.98 -3.07
CA ILE A 111 -1.85 -14.36 -3.17
C ILE A 111 -2.42 -15.13 -1.98
N ASP A 112 -3.10 -16.24 -2.27
CA ASP A 112 -3.45 -17.24 -1.27
C ASP A 112 -3.22 -18.66 -1.81
N TRP A 113 -3.37 -19.66 -0.94
CA TRP A 113 -3.07 -21.07 -1.25
C TRP A 113 -4.20 -21.80 -1.98
N GLY A 114 -5.17 -21.08 -2.54
CA GLY A 114 -6.31 -21.67 -3.25
C GLY A 114 -7.38 -22.18 -2.30
N THR A 115 -7.78 -23.44 -2.46
CA THR A 115 -8.73 -24.07 -1.55
C THR A 115 -8.05 -24.25 -0.20
N ILE A 116 -8.49 -23.49 0.80
CA ILE A 116 -7.99 -23.56 2.17
C ILE A 116 -8.54 -24.85 2.80
N GLU A 117 -7.99 -26.00 2.40
CA GLU A 117 -8.22 -27.26 3.07
C GLU A 117 -7.09 -27.45 4.10
N GLY A 118 -7.46 -27.61 5.38
CA GLY A 118 -6.51 -27.80 6.48
C GLY A 118 -6.22 -26.55 7.32
N ASP A 119 -5.13 -26.60 8.08
CA ASP A 119 -4.74 -25.54 9.01
C ASP A 119 -4.01 -24.40 8.28
N VAL A 120 -4.74 -23.32 8.01
CA VAL A 120 -4.20 -22.11 7.38
C VAL A 120 -3.00 -21.54 8.16
N HIS A 121 -2.95 -21.68 9.49
CA HIS A 121 -1.82 -21.19 10.27
C HIS A 121 -0.56 -22.04 10.06
N ALA A 122 -0.70 -23.35 9.85
CA ALA A 122 0.43 -24.21 9.50
C ALA A 122 1.01 -23.85 8.12
N ILE A 123 0.15 -23.60 7.14
CA ILE A 123 0.57 -23.17 5.80
C ILE A 123 1.25 -21.80 5.86
N ARG A 124 0.68 -20.85 6.62
CA ARG A 124 1.30 -19.54 6.86
C ARG A 124 2.63 -19.64 7.59
N ALA A 125 2.75 -20.50 8.60
CA ALA A 125 4.01 -20.70 9.31
C ALA A 125 5.09 -21.32 8.41
N ARG A 126 4.70 -22.19 7.47
CA ARG A 126 5.57 -22.69 6.39
C ARG A 126 6.05 -21.56 5.49
N ASP A 127 5.13 -20.79 4.90
CA ASP A 127 5.48 -19.91 3.77
C ASP A 127 5.82 -18.47 4.17
N LEU A 128 5.36 -17.98 5.32
CA LEU A 128 5.52 -16.57 5.71
C LEU A 128 6.63 -16.34 6.74
N LEU A 129 6.97 -17.37 7.52
CA LEU A 129 8.01 -17.24 8.55
C LEU A 129 9.39 -17.63 7.99
N PRO A 130 10.42 -16.80 8.21
CA PRO A 130 11.78 -17.13 7.78
C PRO A 130 12.55 -18.01 8.77
N GLY A 131 11.99 -18.24 9.97
CA GLY A 131 12.51 -19.16 10.97
C GLY A 131 11.46 -20.20 11.39
N PRO A 132 11.89 -21.39 11.85
CA PRO A 132 10.99 -22.43 12.30
C PRO A 132 10.35 -22.07 13.65
N VAL A 133 9.10 -22.49 13.84
CA VAL A 133 8.33 -22.37 15.09
C VAL A 133 7.92 -23.75 15.60
N PRO A 134 8.17 -24.09 16.87
CA PRO A 134 7.90 -25.43 17.41
C PRO A 134 6.46 -25.92 17.26
N GLN A 135 5.49 -25.00 17.25
CA GLN A 135 4.07 -25.30 17.17
C GLN A 135 3.63 -25.80 15.80
N TYR A 136 4.38 -25.46 14.73
CA TYR A 136 4.05 -25.83 13.36
C TYR A 136 5.20 -26.60 12.74
N ALA A 137 5.02 -27.92 12.61
CA ALA A 137 5.95 -28.75 11.86
C ALA A 137 6.08 -28.21 10.43
N ASN A 138 7.30 -28.25 9.87
CA ASN A 138 7.62 -27.76 8.53
C ASN A 138 7.50 -26.22 8.34
N SER A 139 7.52 -25.43 9.42
CA SER A 139 7.59 -23.96 9.35
C SER A 139 8.98 -23.44 8.92
N GLY A 140 9.07 -22.15 8.54
CA GLY A 140 10.36 -21.49 8.31
C GLY A 140 10.84 -21.44 6.85
N HIS A 141 9.94 -21.63 5.88
CA HIS A 141 10.26 -21.69 4.45
C HIS A 141 10.00 -20.38 3.69
N ALA A 142 9.94 -19.22 4.35
CA ALA A 142 9.70 -17.93 3.69
C ALA A 142 10.63 -17.66 2.50
N LYS A 143 11.91 -18.04 2.59
CA LYS A 143 12.83 -17.88 1.44
C LYS A 143 12.32 -18.61 0.19
N LYS A 144 11.83 -19.85 0.32
CA LYS A 144 11.29 -20.62 -0.81
C LYS A 144 10.08 -19.92 -1.41
N PHE A 145 9.19 -19.39 -0.57
CA PHE A 145 8.02 -18.68 -1.06
C PHE A 145 8.37 -17.33 -1.72
N VAL A 146 9.35 -16.59 -1.20
CA VAL A 146 9.91 -15.39 -1.88
C VAL A 146 10.46 -15.77 -3.27
N ASP A 147 11.19 -16.88 -3.36
CA ASP A 147 11.74 -17.36 -4.63
C ASP A 147 10.63 -17.75 -5.61
N VAL A 148 9.55 -18.41 -5.16
CA VAL A 148 8.36 -18.70 -5.98
C VAL A 148 7.64 -17.45 -6.47
N ILE A 149 7.49 -16.43 -5.61
CA ILE A 149 6.92 -15.15 -6.05
C ILE A 149 7.78 -14.57 -7.19
N ALA A 150 9.10 -14.64 -7.07
CA ALA A 150 10.02 -14.10 -8.06
C ALA A 150 10.11 -14.94 -9.35
N SER A 151 10.14 -16.27 -9.27
CA SER A 151 10.40 -17.16 -10.41
C SER A 151 9.15 -17.61 -11.15
N ASP A 152 8.02 -17.71 -10.44
CA ASP A 152 6.82 -18.37 -10.97
C ASP A 152 5.67 -17.35 -11.06
N ILE A 153 5.38 -16.64 -9.96
CA ILE A 153 4.19 -15.75 -9.90
C ILE A 153 4.41 -14.46 -10.69
N ILE A 154 5.50 -13.72 -10.45
CA ILE A 154 5.76 -12.46 -11.15
C ILE A 154 5.79 -12.65 -12.67
N PRO A 155 6.48 -13.66 -13.24
CA PRO A 155 6.45 -13.90 -14.68
C PRO A 155 5.04 -14.19 -15.22
N GLU A 156 4.20 -14.91 -14.48
CA GLU A 156 2.80 -15.12 -14.89
C GLU A 156 1.96 -13.84 -14.81
N LEU A 157 2.23 -12.95 -13.84
CA LEU A 157 1.61 -11.62 -13.78
C LEU A 157 2.02 -10.76 -14.97
N GLU A 158 3.29 -10.75 -15.35
CA GLU A 158 3.82 -9.96 -16.47
C GLU A 158 3.31 -10.44 -17.83
N LYS A 159 2.96 -11.72 -17.97
CA LYS A 159 2.26 -12.23 -19.17
C LYS A 159 0.81 -11.74 -19.26
N ARG A 160 0.16 -11.52 -18.12
CA ARG A 160 -1.27 -11.18 -18.03
C ARG A 160 -1.53 -9.67 -18.01
N PHE A 161 -0.59 -8.91 -17.44
CA PHE A 161 -0.76 -7.50 -17.16
C PHE A 161 0.47 -6.72 -17.67
N PRO A 162 0.27 -5.52 -18.27
CA PRO A 162 1.37 -4.67 -18.65
C PRO A 162 1.96 -4.02 -17.39
N LEU A 163 2.96 -4.67 -16.80
CA LEU A 163 3.63 -4.18 -15.59
C LEU A 163 4.87 -3.35 -15.94
N ASN A 164 5.18 -2.34 -15.14
CA ASN A 164 6.32 -1.43 -15.37
C ASN A 164 7.59 -1.84 -14.62
N GLY A 165 7.57 -2.99 -13.93
CA GLY A 165 8.69 -3.50 -13.14
C GLY A 165 8.79 -2.95 -11.71
N GLN A 166 7.96 -1.98 -11.32
CA GLN A 166 7.90 -1.49 -9.94
C GLN A 166 7.03 -2.41 -9.09
N ARG A 167 7.62 -3.07 -8.09
CA ARG A 167 6.96 -4.15 -7.31
C ARG A 167 7.05 -3.92 -5.81
N PHE A 168 5.91 -3.97 -5.12
CA PHE A 168 5.87 -3.81 -3.66
C PHE A 168 5.24 -5.04 -3.00
N LEU A 169 5.78 -5.46 -1.86
CA LEU A 169 5.14 -6.47 -1.01
C LEU A 169 4.19 -5.82 -0.01
N LEU A 170 3.11 -6.50 0.34
CA LEU A 170 2.21 -6.09 1.40
C LEU A 170 1.82 -7.29 2.26
N GLY A 171 1.86 -7.12 3.58
CA GLY A 171 1.41 -8.16 4.50
C GLY A 171 1.08 -7.64 5.89
N GLY A 172 0.24 -8.41 6.59
CA GLY A 172 -0.17 -8.16 7.97
C GLY A 172 0.23 -9.31 8.89
N SER A 173 0.55 -9.04 10.16
CA SER A 173 0.93 -10.08 11.13
C SER A 173 2.18 -10.85 10.63
N TRP A 174 2.16 -12.20 10.57
CA TRP A 174 3.26 -12.96 9.92
C TRP A 174 3.49 -12.60 8.45
N GLY A 175 2.46 -12.12 7.74
CA GLY A 175 2.64 -11.57 6.40
C GLY A 175 3.48 -10.29 6.38
N ALA A 176 3.47 -9.49 7.44
CA ALA A 176 4.34 -8.32 7.57
C ALA A 176 5.80 -8.75 7.82
N THR A 177 6.01 -9.80 8.62
CA THR A 177 7.31 -10.46 8.78
C THR A 177 7.83 -10.96 7.43
N PHE A 178 6.98 -11.62 6.66
CA PHE A 178 7.29 -12.05 5.30
C PHE A 178 7.61 -10.88 4.37
N ALA A 179 6.79 -9.83 4.33
CA ALA A 179 6.98 -8.68 3.44
C ALA A 179 8.31 -7.97 3.70
N THR A 180 8.61 -7.73 4.98
CA THR A 180 9.90 -7.17 5.41
C THR A 180 11.06 -8.09 5.02
N TYR A 181 10.96 -9.39 5.35
CA TYR A 181 12.01 -10.35 5.01
C TYR A 181 12.22 -10.48 3.50
N GLY A 182 11.14 -10.53 2.71
CA GLY A 182 11.16 -10.67 1.26
C GLY A 182 11.86 -9.50 0.56
N LEU A 183 11.59 -8.27 0.99
CA LEU A 183 12.33 -7.09 0.51
C LEU A 183 13.83 -7.20 0.80
N LEU A 184 14.20 -7.56 2.03
CA LEU A 184 15.62 -7.70 2.41
C LEU A 184 16.29 -8.94 1.77
N GLN A 185 15.51 -9.95 1.39
CA GLN A 185 16.01 -11.18 0.78
C GLN A 185 16.20 -11.02 -0.73
N ARG A 186 15.32 -10.28 -1.42
CA ARG A 186 15.34 -10.03 -2.87
C ARG A 186 15.13 -8.55 -3.21
N PRO A 187 16.05 -7.65 -2.79
CA PRO A 187 15.98 -6.23 -3.13
C PRO A 187 16.18 -5.97 -4.63
N ASP A 188 16.68 -6.96 -5.38
CA ASP A 188 16.75 -6.98 -6.84
C ASP A 188 15.38 -7.12 -7.52
N ILE A 189 14.38 -7.65 -6.81
CA ILE A 189 13.03 -7.90 -7.35
C ILE A 189 12.00 -6.90 -6.84
N PHE A 190 12.07 -6.55 -5.56
CA PHE A 190 11.10 -5.69 -4.89
C PHE A 190 11.68 -4.29 -4.67
N ASP A 191 10.85 -3.28 -4.89
CA ASP A 191 11.16 -1.87 -4.67
C ASP A 191 10.76 -1.38 -3.28
N GLY A 192 9.93 -2.16 -2.60
CA GLY A 192 9.59 -1.88 -1.23
C GLY A 192 8.60 -2.85 -0.63
N ALA A 193 8.25 -2.60 0.63
CA ALA A 193 7.30 -3.40 1.38
C ALA A 193 6.45 -2.55 2.33
N ILE A 194 5.22 -3.00 2.54
CA ILE A 194 4.25 -2.48 3.50
C ILE A 194 4.00 -3.58 4.54
N ALA A 195 4.44 -3.34 5.76
CA ALA A 195 4.44 -4.30 6.86
C ALA A 195 3.55 -3.79 8.00
N ILE A 196 2.39 -4.44 8.18
CA ILE A 196 1.35 -4.01 9.13
C ILE A 196 1.28 -4.97 10.32
N ALA A 197 1.43 -4.48 11.54
CA ALA A 197 1.33 -5.27 12.78
C ALA A 197 2.23 -6.52 12.81
N GLY A 198 3.50 -6.40 12.38
CA GLY A 198 4.38 -7.56 12.26
C GLY A 198 4.78 -8.22 13.57
N ASP A 199 4.56 -9.53 13.67
CA ASP A 199 5.16 -10.39 14.70
C ASP A 199 6.48 -10.95 14.18
N TYR A 200 7.57 -10.24 14.49
CA TYR A 200 8.92 -10.56 14.03
C TYR A 200 9.62 -11.62 14.89
N SER A 201 9.05 -12.04 16.02
CA SER A 201 9.72 -12.96 16.95
C SER A 201 10.15 -14.28 16.28
N PRO A 202 9.28 -14.99 15.53
CA PRO A 202 9.67 -16.21 14.82
C PRO A 202 10.76 -16.07 13.76
N GLY A 203 10.97 -14.85 13.26
CA GLY A 203 11.86 -14.57 12.13
C GLY A 203 13.06 -13.68 12.48
N ARG A 204 13.22 -13.30 13.76
CA ARG A 204 14.12 -12.24 14.19
C ARG A 204 15.55 -12.45 13.69
N ASP A 205 16.11 -13.64 13.93
CA ASP A 205 17.50 -13.94 13.55
C ASP A 205 17.71 -13.91 12.04
N ALA A 206 16.73 -14.39 11.27
CA ALA A 206 16.82 -14.40 9.81
C ALA A 206 16.75 -12.98 9.24
N VAL A 207 15.83 -12.15 9.77
CA VAL A 207 15.73 -10.73 9.39
C VAL A 207 16.99 -9.98 9.79
N GLN A 208 17.49 -10.18 11.02
CA GLN A 208 18.71 -9.53 11.52
C GLN A 208 19.93 -9.85 10.65
N LYS A 209 20.12 -11.11 10.26
CA LYS A 209 21.21 -11.51 9.34
C LYS A 209 21.13 -10.80 7.99
N ARG A 210 19.92 -10.54 7.48
CA ARG A 210 19.73 -9.79 6.23
C ARG A 210 20.07 -8.31 6.41
N ILE A 211 19.68 -7.71 7.53
CA ILE A 211 20.03 -6.32 7.86
C ILE A 211 21.56 -6.16 7.91
N GLU A 212 22.26 -7.05 8.63
CA GLU A 212 23.73 -7.02 8.77
C GLU A 212 24.45 -7.20 7.43
N TYR A 213 23.96 -8.11 6.58
CA TYR A 213 24.50 -8.29 5.23
C TYR A 213 24.32 -7.00 4.40
N LEU A 214 23.10 -6.45 4.36
CA LEU A 214 22.75 -5.32 3.50
C LEU A 214 23.39 -4.00 3.92
N ALA A 215 23.75 -3.84 5.21
CA ALA A 215 24.46 -2.67 5.73
C ALA A 215 25.79 -2.38 5.00
N ASN A 216 26.37 -3.38 4.35
CA ASN A 216 27.63 -3.26 3.61
C ASN A 216 27.42 -3.24 2.08
N THR A 217 26.20 -2.96 1.61
CA THR A 217 25.83 -2.99 0.19
C THR A 217 25.07 -1.72 -0.22
N SER A 218 24.86 -1.53 -1.53
CA SER A 218 23.98 -0.49 -2.08
C SER A 218 22.63 -1.04 -2.54
N ASP A 219 22.31 -2.31 -2.22
CA ASP A 219 21.15 -3.01 -2.80
C ASP A 219 19.81 -2.39 -2.37
N LEU A 220 19.78 -1.66 -1.25
CA LEU A 220 18.60 -0.97 -0.74
C LEU A 220 18.46 0.50 -1.19
N VAL A 221 19.37 1.01 -2.03
CA VAL A 221 19.29 2.39 -2.51
C VAL A 221 17.99 2.58 -3.31
N GLY A 222 17.17 3.53 -2.89
CA GLY A 222 15.88 3.83 -3.50
C GLY A 222 14.74 2.87 -3.10
N LYS A 223 15.02 1.88 -2.25
CA LYS A 223 14.02 0.95 -1.73
C LYS A 223 13.27 1.55 -0.55
N ARG A 224 12.00 1.20 -0.38
CA ARG A 224 11.12 1.76 0.66
C ARG A 224 10.55 0.69 1.59
N LEU A 225 10.46 0.96 2.88
CA LEU A 225 9.79 0.10 3.85
C LEU A 225 8.89 0.94 4.75
N TYR A 226 7.59 0.68 4.66
CA TYR A 226 6.60 1.21 5.58
C TYR A 226 6.26 0.15 6.63
N ILE A 227 6.34 0.54 7.90
CA ILE A 227 5.95 -0.29 9.04
C ILE A 227 4.83 0.43 9.80
N GLY A 228 3.64 -0.16 9.84
CA GLY A 228 2.53 0.31 10.64
C GLY A 228 2.31 -0.57 11.87
N VAL A 229 2.02 0.03 13.02
CA VAL A 229 1.58 -0.72 14.23
C VAL A 229 0.53 0.06 15.03
N GLY A 230 -0.52 -0.62 15.49
CA GLY A 230 -1.54 -0.03 16.35
C GLY A 230 -1.02 0.22 17.76
N SER A 231 -1.37 1.35 18.39
CA SER A 231 -0.85 1.70 19.71
C SER A 231 -1.29 0.76 20.84
N TRP A 232 -2.39 0.02 20.65
CA TRP A 232 -2.90 -0.99 21.58
C TRP A 232 -2.49 -2.43 21.23
N ASP A 233 -1.73 -2.62 20.15
CA ASP A 233 -1.30 -3.95 19.71
C ASP A 233 -0.17 -4.50 20.62
N PRO A 234 -0.27 -5.73 21.14
CA PRO A 234 0.80 -6.35 21.91
C PRO A 234 2.12 -6.55 21.13
N VAL A 235 2.12 -6.52 19.79
CA VAL A 235 3.35 -6.67 19.00
C VAL A 235 4.23 -5.42 18.95
N VAL A 236 3.78 -4.28 19.47
CA VAL A 236 4.51 -2.99 19.46
C VAL A 236 5.98 -3.12 19.88
N PRO A 237 6.34 -3.79 21.00
CA PRO A 237 7.74 -3.90 21.39
C PRO A 237 8.63 -4.56 20.33
N GLY A 238 8.14 -5.63 19.69
CA GLY A 238 8.88 -6.33 18.63
C GLY A 238 9.02 -5.49 17.34
N VAL A 239 8.00 -4.72 17.01
CA VAL A 239 8.05 -3.77 15.88
C VAL A 239 9.08 -2.66 16.13
N LEU A 240 9.11 -2.11 17.34
CA LEU A 240 10.08 -1.08 17.72
C LEU A 240 11.51 -1.63 17.73
N GLU A 241 11.73 -2.83 18.28
CA GLU A 241 13.03 -3.50 18.28
C GLU A 241 13.58 -3.68 16.85
N LEU A 242 12.76 -4.17 15.92
CA LEU A 242 13.16 -4.29 14.52
C LEU A 242 13.49 -2.93 13.90
N THR A 243 12.62 -1.94 14.12
CA THR A 243 12.79 -0.60 13.54
C THR A 243 14.09 0.04 14.03
N ASP A 244 14.42 -0.15 15.31
CA ASP A 244 15.67 0.32 15.90
C ASP A 244 16.88 -0.40 15.29
N SER A 245 16.78 -1.70 15.01
CA SER A 245 17.84 -2.44 14.32
C SER A 245 18.09 -1.88 12.90
N LEU A 246 17.03 -1.69 12.11
CA LEU A 246 17.11 -1.12 10.77
C LEU A 246 17.75 0.29 10.77
N LYS A 247 17.36 1.14 11.72
CA LYS A 247 17.93 2.48 11.89
C LYS A 247 19.41 2.44 12.28
N LYS A 248 19.79 1.56 13.22
CA LYS A 248 21.19 1.40 13.68
C LYS A 248 22.11 0.86 12.60
N ALA A 249 21.60 0.04 11.69
CA ALA A 249 22.36 -0.52 10.59
C ALA A 249 22.77 0.51 9.51
N ASN A 250 22.23 1.74 9.56
CA ASN A 250 22.54 2.84 8.64
C ASN A 250 22.51 2.43 7.15
N LEU A 251 21.43 1.76 6.76
CA LEU A 251 21.20 1.26 5.40
C LEU A 251 21.15 2.43 4.40
N ASN A 252 22.21 2.58 3.60
CA ASN A 252 22.36 3.75 2.72
C ASN A 252 21.26 3.82 1.65
N GLY A 253 20.63 4.99 1.52
CA GLY A 253 19.59 5.23 0.53
C GLY A 253 18.28 4.45 0.73
N PHE A 254 18.11 3.79 1.88
CA PHE A 254 16.89 3.06 2.23
C PHE A 254 15.89 3.97 2.94
N ASP A 255 14.67 4.09 2.41
CA ASP A 255 13.61 4.93 2.98
C ASP A 255 12.77 4.08 3.95
N LEU A 256 12.88 4.37 5.25
CA LEU A 256 12.16 3.65 6.31
C LEU A 256 11.18 4.59 7.01
N GLN A 257 9.90 4.23 6.98
CA GLN A 257 8.85 4.91 7.75
C GLN A 257 8.21 3.96 8.76
N LEU A 258 8.24 4.35 10.04
CA LEU A 258 7.45 3.74 11.10
C LEU A 258 6.27 4.66 11.44
N GLU A 259 5.06 4.10 11.44
CA GLU A 259 3.86 4.79 11.88
C GLU A 259 3.18 4.02 13.01
N LYS A 260 3.01 4.70 14.15
CA LYS A 260 2.26 4.17 15.29
C LYS A 260 0.85 4.78 15.28
N LEU A 261 -0.14 3.96 14.94
CA LEU A 261 -1.53 4.37 14.77
C LEU A 261 -2.24 4.38 16.12
N ASP A 262 -2.57 5.58 16.61
CA ASP A 262 -3.17 5.73 17.94
C ASP A 262 -4.61 5.21 18.01
N GLY A 263 -4.95 4.50 19.08
CA GLY A 263 -6.28 3.94 19.30
C GLY A 263 -6.59 2.65 18.53
N PHE A 264 -5.62 2.10 17.78
CA PHE A 264 -5.81 0.88 17.01
C PHE A 264 -5.17 -0.35 17.67
N GLY A 265 -5.85 -1.50 17.56
CA GLY A 265 -5.31 -2.83 17.86
C GLY A 265 -4.86 -3.59 16.60
N HIS A 266 -4.68 -4.92 16.71
CA HIS A 266 -3.99 -5.74 15.71
C HIS A 266 -4.55 -5.68 14.29
N SER A 267 -5.83 -6.02 14.09
CA SER A 267 -6.42 -6.06 12.73
C SER A 267 -7.07 -4.73 12.32
N GLY A 268 -7.56 -3.95 13.30
CA GLY A 268 -8.26 -2.69 13.03
C GLY A 268 -7.37 -1.64 12.35
N MET A 269 -6.06 -1.73 12.55
CA MET A 269 -5.10 -0.84 11.91
C MET A 269 -4.85 -1.11 10.42
N ASN A 270 -5.29 -2.26 9.88
CA ASN A 270 -4.99 -2.63 8.48
C ASN A 270 -5.48 -1.56 7.50
N LEU A 271 -6.67 -1.00 7.72
CA LEU A 271 -7.24 0.02 6.84
C LEU A 271 -6.37 1.30 6.78
N PRO A 272 -6.12 2.03 7.88
CA PRO A 272 -5.25 3.21 7.85
C PRO A 272 -3.79 2.85 7.51
N GLY A 273 -3.30 1.69 7.94
CA GLY A 273 -1.95 1.22 7.64
C GLY A 273 -1.70 0.94 6.16
N TYR A 274 -2.68 0.35 5.45
CA TYR A 274 -2.57 0.17 4.00
C TYR A 274 -2.58 1.50 3.27
N ALA A 275 -3.43 2.45 3.67
CA ALA A 275 -3.47 3.78 3.07
C ALA A 275 -2.13 4.52 3.24
N GLY A 276 -1.59 4.57 4.47
CA GLY A 276 -0.29 5.17 4.75
C GLY A 276 0.86 4.45 4.02
N GLY A 277 0.81 3.13 3.95
CA GLY A 277 1.76 2.32 3.19
C GLY A 277 1.77 2.64 1.69
N TYR A 278 0.60 2.75 1.06
CA TYR A 278 0.48 3.12 -0.36
C TYR A 278 1.03 4.52 -0.62
N GLN A 279 0.69 5.50 0.22
CA GLN A 279 1.24 6.86 0.13
C GLN A 279 2.76 6.85 0.26
N HIS A 280 3.33 6.03 1.15
CA HIS A 280 4.78 5.92 1.31
C HIS A 280 5.45 5.28 0.08
N MET A 281 4.90 4.17 -0.43
CA MET A 281 5.45 3.49 -1.62
C MET A 281 5.47 4.40 -2.85
N PHE A 282 4.41 5.19 -3.04
CA PHE A 282 4.27 6.09 -4.20
C PHE A 282 4.57 7.55 -3.88
N LYS A 283 5.19 7.84 -2.73
CA LYS A 283 5.56 9.20 -2.32
C LYS A 283 6.24 9.92 -3.47
N ARG A 284 5.59 11.00 -3.90
CA ARG A 284 6.00 11.85 -5.02
C ARG A 284 7.19 12.70 -4.62
N ALA A 285 8.13 12.90 -5.55
CA ALA A 285 9.26 13.80 -5.32
C ALA A 285 8.76 15.24 -5.15
N LYS A 286 9.40 15.99 -4.26
CA LYS A 286 9.25 17.44 -4.08
C LYS A 286 10.62 18.07 -4.34
N LEU A 287 10.73 18.85 -5.41
CA LEU A 287 11.93 19.60 -5.75
C LEU A 287 11.73 21.07 -5.38
N ASP A 288 12.75 21.68 -4.79
CA ASP A 288 12.82 23.12 -4.60
C ASP A 288 13.49 23.73 -5.84
N LEU A 289 12.67 24.26 -6.76
CA LEU A 289 13.16 24.88 -7.99
C LEU A 289 13.57 26.34 -7.76
N PRO A 290 14.66 26.81 -8.41
CA PRO A 290 15.04 28.23 -8.40
C PRO A 290 13.90 29.14 -8.91
N LYS A 291 13.81 30.36 -8.35
CA LYS A 291 12.73 31.30 -8.67
C LYS A 291 12.72 31.71 -10.15
N ASP A 292 13.89 31.87 -10.77
CA ASP A 292 14.06 32.18 -12.19
C ASP A 292 13.53 31.07 -13.11
N VAL A 293 13.68 29.81 -12.72
CA VAL A 293 13.04 28.68 -13.42
C VAL A 293 11.52 28.79 -13.31
N LEU A 294 10.99 29.05 -12.12
CA LEU A 294 9.55 29.18 -11.89
C LEU A 294 8.94 30.38 -12.65
N GLN A 295 9.67 31.49 -12.77
CA GLN A 295 9.24 32.68 -13.53
C GLN A 295 8.96 32.36 -15.00
N GLY A 296 9.64 31.38 -15.58
CA GLY A 296 9.38 30.92 -16.95
C GLY A 296 7.93 30.42 -17.16
N PHE A 297 7.29 29.95 -16.09
CA PHE A 297 5.94 29.39 -16.13
C PHE A 297 4.83 30.40 -15.80
N GLU A 298 5.13 31.58 -15.23
CA GLU A 298 4.10 32.58 -14.88
C GLU A 298 3.34 33.08 -16.10
N GLY A 299 2.04 33.31 -15.98
CA GLY A 299 1.21 33.82 -17.08
C GLY A 299 -0.16 33.19 -17.15
N LYS A 300 -0.97 33.68 -18.09
CA LYS A 300 -2.32 33.16 -18.34
C LYS A 300 -2.24 32.02 -19.37
N TYR A 301 -2.90 30.91 -19.06
CA TYR A 301 -3.04 29.75 -19.93
C TYR A 301 -4.51 29.56 -20.26
N VAL A 302 -4.81 29.37 -21.54
CA VAL A 302 -6.18 29.22 -22.06
C VAL A 302 -6.31 27.88 -22.77
N ASN A 303 -7.39 27.15 -22.50
CA ASN A 303 -7.63 25.83 -23.08
C ASN A 303 -7.76 25.95 -24.61
N GLU A 304 -7.13 25.02 -25.34
CA GLU A 304 -7.13 25.03 -26.80
C GLU A 304 -8.54 24.84 -27.42
N ASN A 305 -9.46 24.22 -26.68
CA ASN A 305 -10.81 23.88 -27.16
C ASN A 305 -11.93 24.67 -26.48
N ASP A 306 -11.65 25.43 -25.42
CA ASP A 306 -12.63 26.21 -24.66
C ASP A 306 -12.00 27.45 -24.04
N GLU A 307 -12.13 28.62 -24.68
CA GLU A 307 -11.52 29.86 -24.20
C GLU A 307 -12.03 30.31 -22.81
N SER A 308 -13.17 29.78 -22.36
CA SER A 308 -13.70 30.06 -21.02
C SER A 308 -12.98 29.28 -19.92
N ASP A 309 -12.35 28.16 -20.27
CA ASP A 309 -11.49 27.38 -19.39
C ASP A 309 -10.06 27.94 -19.45
N SER A 310 -9.68 28.65 -18.40
CA SER A 310 -8.36 29.25 -18.28
C SER A 310 -7.90 29.34 -16.83
N PHE A 311 -6.59 29.42 -16.67
CA PHE A 311 -5.96 29.65 -15.37
C PHE A 311 -4.77 30.58 -15.51
N THR A 312 -4.38 31.22 -14.41
CA THR A 312 -3.17 32.02 -14.31
C THR A 312 -2.20 31.36 -13.35
N ILE A 313 -0.95 31.20 -13.78
CA ILE A 313 0.15 30.74 -12.94
C ILE A 313 0.88 31.93 -12.34
N THR A 314 1.09 31.90 -11.02
CA THR A 314 1.96 32.80 -10.27
C THR A 314 2.91 32.01 -9.37
N ILE A 315 3.96 32.66 -8.86
CA ILE A 315 4.90 32.04 -7.91
C ILE A 315 4.38 32.17 -6.47
N GLY A 316 4.28 31.04 -5.79
CA GLY A 316 4.03 30.96 -4.35
C GLY A 316 5.30 30.73 -3.53
N ASN A 317 5.13 30.52 -2.22
CA ASN A 317 6.27 30.31 -1.31
C ASN A 317 6.98 28.96 -1.54
N GLU A 318 6.25 27.91 -1.90
CA GLU A 318 6.76 26.53 -2.02
C GLU A 318 6.74 25.98 -3.46
N GLY A 319 6.38 26.81 -4.44
CA GLY A 319 6.19 26.37 -5.82
C GLY A 319 5.32 27.31 -6.62
N LEU A 320 4.47 26.76 -7.50
CA LEU A 320 3.55 27.53 -8.32
C LEU A 320 2.16 27.60 -7.68
N ILE A 321 1.38 28.61 -8.06
CA ILE A 321 -0.04 28.74 -7.73
C ILE A 321 -0.79 28.86 -9.04
N ALA A 322 -1.76 27.98 -9.28
CA ALA A 322 -2.68 28.08 -10.41
C ALA A 322 -4.03 28.60 -9.92
N THR A 323 -4.49 29.70 -10.49
CA THR A 323 -5.80 30.30 -10.19
C THR A 323 -6.70 30.22 -11.42
N THR A 324 -7.82 29.52 -11.34
CA THR A 324 -8.78 29.42 -12.46
C THR A 324 -9.50 30.74 -12.71
N ALA A 325 -10.16 30.87 -13.87
CA ALA A 325 -11.00 32.03 -14.19
C ALA A 325 -12.11 32.29 -13.16
N GLN A 326 -12.58 31.25 -12.46
CA GLN A 326 -13.58 31.33 -11.40
C GLN A 326 -12.97 31.64 -10.02
N GLY A 327 -11.66 31.85 -9.94
CA GLY A 327 -10.94 32.19 -8.71
C GLY A 327 -10.57 31.01 -7.83
N GLN A 328 -10.67 29.76 -8.32
CA GLN A 328 -10.22 28.59 -7.56
C GLN A 328 -8.69 28.53 -7.56
N VAL A 329 -8.11 28.48 -6.36
CA VAL A 329 -6.65 28.49 -6.15
C VAL A 329 -6.15 27.08 -5.89
N THR A 330 -5.08 26.68 -6.58
CA THR A 330 -4.41 25.39 -6.42
C THR A 330 -2.91 25.61 -6.21
N HIS A 331 -2.36 25.08 -5.12
CA HIS A 331 -0.93 25.12 -4.83
C HIS A 331 -0.20 23.93 -5.45
N LEU A 332 0.84 24.21 -6.23
CA LEU A 332 1.53 23.22 -7.03
C LEU A 332 2.98 23.06 -6.59
N LEU A 333 3.35 21.83 -6.25
CA LEU A 333 4.71 21.41 -5.89
C LEU A 333 5.41 20.86 -7.14
N ALA A 334 6.71 21.14 -7.29
CA ALA A 334 7.48 20.60 -8.40
C ALA A 334 7.87 19.13 -8.13
N LYS A 335 7.56 18.25 -9.08
CA LYS A 335 8.02 16.84 -9.13
C LYS A 335 9.25 16.69 -10.01
N THR A 336 9.35 17.49 -11.07
CA THR A 336 10.53 17.67 -11.93
C THR A 336 10.59 19.16 -12.33
N GLU A 337 11.59 19.57 -13.10
CA GLU A 337 11.70 20.95 -13.60
C GLU A 337 10.45 21.46 -14.33
N ASN A 338 9.73 20.56 -15.00
CA ASN A 338 8.58 20.87 -15.86
C ASN A 338 7.29 20.15 -15.47
N ARG A 339 7.26 19.44 -14.33
CA ARG A 339 6.07 18.72 -13.85
C ARG A 339 5.72 19.16 -12.45
N PHE A 340 4.47 19.53 -12.25
CA PHE A 340 3.95 20.06 -11.00
C PHE A 340 2.66 19.37 -10.60
N TYR A 341 2.36 19.34 -9.30
CA TYR A 341 1.18 18.65 -8.80
C TYR A 341 0.67 19.21 -7.48
N HIS A 342 -0.59 18.91 -7.16
CA HIS A 342 -1.14 19.16 -5.83
C HIS A 342 -1.06 17.88 -4.96
N PRO A 343 -0.65 17.96 -3.68
CA PRO A 343 -0.45 16.76 -2.84
C PRO A 343 -1.73 16.05 -2.39
N GLY A 344 -2.91 16.68 -2.53
CA GLY A 344 -4.19 16.11 -2.07
C GLY A 344 -5.36 16.32 -3.04
N VAL A 345 -5.07 16.61 -4.31
CA VAL A 345 -6.07 16.71 -5.38
C VAL A 345 -5.43 16.15 -6.63
N PHE A 346 -6.15 15.32 -7.39
CA PHE A 346 -5.63 14.79 -8.63
C PHE A 346 -5.57 15.87 -9.71
N VAL A 347 -4.42 16.54 -9.72
CA VAL A 347 -4.03 17.45 -10.78
C VAL A 347 -2.52 17.40 -10.99
N ASP A 348 -2.13 17.16 -12.24
CA ASP A 348 -0.76 17.06 -12.71
C ASP A 348 -0.57 18.04 -13.88
N PHE A 349 0.31 19.01 -13.71
CA PHE A 349 0.66 20.02 -14.71
C PHE A 349 1.97 19.64 -15.39
N TYR A 350 1.97 19.57 -16.72
CA TYR A 350 3.15 19.40 -17.56
C TYR A 350 3.38 20.71 -18.31
N LEU A 351 4.33 21.53 -17.85
CA LEU A 351 4.53 22.89 -18.32
C LEU A 351 5.79 22.99 -19.19
N GLY A 352 5.72 23.64 -20.35
CA GLY A 352 6.92 23.87 -21.16
C GLY A 352 6.63 24.51 -22.51
N HIS A 353 7.58 25.30 -23.01
CA HIS A 353 7.52 25.95 -24.34
C HIS A 353 6.21 26.73 -24.60
N GLY A 354 5.70 27.43 -23.57
CA GLY A 354 4.44 28.19 -23.68
C GLY A 354 3.19 27.32 -23.74
N LYS A 355 3.28 26.04 -23.39
CA LYS A 355 2.16 25.09 -23.33
C LYS A 355 2.02 24.51 -21.93
N ALA A 356 0.80 24.08 -21.61
CA ALA A 356 0.51 23.26 -20.44
C ALA A 356 -0.41 22.10 -20.85
N GLU A 357 -0.03 20.86 -20.52
CA GLU A 357 -0.99 19.75 -20.42
C GLU A 357 -1.37 19.63 -18.95
N VAL A 358 -2.68 19.60 -18.65
CA VAL A 358 -3.19 19.39 -17.29
C VAL A 358 -3.95 18.08 -17.27
N GLU A 359 -3.45 17.13 -16.48
CA GLU A 359 -4.07 15.83 -16.24
C GLU A 359 -4.81 15.87 -14.90
N THR A 360 -6.07 15.44 -14.92
CA THR A 360 -6.92 15.27 -13.73
C THR A 360 -7.53 13.87 -13.72
N PHE A 361 -8.26 13.54 -12.67
CA PHE A 361 -9.06 12.31 -12.62
C PHE A 361 -10.02 12.17 -13.83
N PHE A 362 -10.50 13.28 -14.40
CA PHE A 362 -11.48 13.29 -15.50
C PHE A 362 -10.84 13.26 -16.89
N GLY A 363 -9.51 13.30 -16.99
CA GLY A 363 -8.80 13.29 -18.26
C GLY A 363 -7.79 14.43 -18.40
N LYS A 364 -7.37 14.66 -19.64
CA LYS A 364 -6.30 15.59 -19.99
C LYS A 364 -6.82 16.73 -20.86
N ASN A 365 -6.39 17.94 -20.54
CA ASN A 365 -6.67 19.15 -21.32
C ASN A 365 -5.35 19.86 -21.66
N ASN A 366 -5.32 20.52 -22.82
CA ASN A 366 -4.16 21.28 -23.29
C ASN A 366 -4.47 22.78 -23.29
N TYR A 367 -3.47 23.56 -22.90
CA TYR A 367 -3.58 25.00 -22.76
C TYR A 367 -2.36 25.70 -23.38
N LEU A 368 -2.59 26.89 -23.93
CA LEU A 368 -1.56 27.76 -24.49
C LEU A 368 -1.39 28.99 -23.61
N LYS A 369 -0.13 29.36 -23.36
CA LYS A 369 0.24 30.58 -22.65
C LYS A 369 0.01 31.79 -23.57
N GLN A 370 -0.71 32.79 -23.08
CA GLN A 370 -1.00 34.05 -23.76
C GLN A 370 0.00 35.15 -23.42
#